data_AF-A0A2N0P6F7-F1
#
_entry.id   AF-A0A2N0P6F7-F1
#
_cell.length_a   1.000
_cell.length_b   1.000
_cell.length_c   1.000
_cell.angle_alpha   90.00
_cell.angle_beta   90.00
_cell.angle_gamma   90.00
#
_symmetry.space_group_name_H-M   'P 1'
#
loop_
_entity.id
_entity.type
_entity.pdbx_description
1 polymer ?
#
loop_
_entity_poly.entity_id
_entity_poly.type
_entity_poly.pdbx_seq_one_letter_code
_entity_poly.pdbx_strand_id
1 'polypeptide(L)'
;MVPVPRSTISCSPIPETADEATINKEHAEIYSFQRSLDNKFEHLSGSINRFISSISDYDTFVRNPPNPVDFSDIFNDPLSDTLFSSSSSPSPIPNSFNISSFNVNGLKTPGQGSFKMDQIFSFFSHNHISFGGIVDTHLSPKQMKFLSKRVCDYASFHSDLDSTKHGHSSGGVSLFIHNSLATHVQFYQSHSSRILSVDLFFKGNVKLRIFVVYIPPTNDLVLRYEVIDQLISLISQTSSQNFHHAICGDFNMNLEKFYPIFLHQPQVAAKRIHKLFHYLLSHNYEDCTPLIYLVP
;
A
#
# COMPACT_ATOMS: atom_id res chain seq x y z
N MET A 1 -15.88 34.30 70.19
CA MET A 1 -16.41 33.68 68.95
C MET A 1 -16.18 34.67 67.82
N VAL A 2 -15.32 34.30 66.86
CA VAL A 2 -14.96 35.12 65.69
C VAL A 2 -15.74 34.57 64.49
N PRO A 3 -16.39 35.38 63.63
CA PRO A 3 -17.07 34.87 62.46
C PRO A 3 -16.08 34.56 61.34
N VAL A 4 -16.21 33.38 60.75
CA VAL A 4 -15.48 32.94 59.55
C VAL A 4 -16.09 33.61 58.30
N PRO A 5 -15.31 34.13 57.34
CA PRO A 5 -15.88 34.68 56.11
C PRO A 5 -16.35 33.56 55.18
N ARG A 6 -17.60 33.65 54.69
CA ARG A 6 -18.14 32.81 53.61
C ARG A 6 -17.47 33.22 52.29
N SER A 7 -16.81 32.28 51.61
CA SER A 7 -16.39 32.43 50.22
C SER A 7 -17.60 32.31 49.29
N THR A 8 -17.97 33.41 48.62
CA THR A 8 -18.87 33.37 47.46
C THR A 8 -18.06 32.97 46.23
N ILE A 9 -18.30 31.75 45.73
CA ILE A 9 -17.81 31.31 44.43
C ILE A 9 -18.64 32.04 43.37
N SER A 10 -18.01 32.97 42.66
CA SER A 10 -18.58 33.58 41.45
C SER A 10 -18.58 32.52 40.34
N CYS A 11 -19.75 31.99 39.99
CA CYS A 11 -19.92 31.23 38.76
C CYS A 11 -19.66 32.16 37.56
N SER A 12 -18.57 31.93 36.84
CA SER A 12 -18.38 32.48 35.51
C SER A 12 -19.53 32.01 34.60
N PRO A 13 -20.10 32.89 33.73
CA PRO A 13 -21.04 32.44 32.72
C PRO A 13 -20.36 31.43 31.79
N ILE A 14 -21.08 30.37 31.45
CA ILE A 14 -20.69 29.42 30.40
C ILE A 14 -20.53 30.22 29.10
N PRO A 15 -19.43 30.08 28.33
CA PRO A 15 -19.30 30.76 27.05
C PRO A 15 -20.33 30.21 26.06
N GLU A 16 -21.35 31.01 25.77
CA GLU A 16 -22.27 30.78 24.67
C GLU A 16 -21.53 30.98 23.35
N THR A 17 -21.67 29.99 22.46
CA THR A 17 -21.17 29.91 21.07
C THR A 17 -19.67 29.56 20.89
N ALA A 18 -19.40 28.27 20.68
CA ALA A 18 -18.24 27.87 19.88
C ALA A 18 -18.43 28.41 18.45
N ASP A 19 -17.36 28.95 17.86
CA ASP A 19 -17.34 29.53 16.52
C ASP A 19 -18.00 28.60 15.50
N GLU A 20 -19.06 29.08 14.84
CA GLU A 20 -19.89 28.33 13.89
C GLU A 20 -19.05 27.69 12.78
N ALA A 21 -17.93 28.31 12.40
CA ALA A 21 -16.98 27.76 11.45
C ALA A 21 -16.26 26.49 11.97
N THR A 22 -15.97 26.43 13.27
CA THR A 22 -15.35 25.27 13.92
C THR A 22 -16.35 24.11 13.99
N ILE A 23 -17.61 24.39 14.36
CA ILE A 23 -18.69 23.39 14.39
C ILE A 23 -18.94 22.82 12.99
N ASN A 24 -19.01 23.67 11.97
CA ASN A 24 -19.22 23.25 10.59
C ASN A 24 -18.06 22.39 10.06
N LYS A 25 -16.83 22.68 10.47
CA LYS A 25 -15.65 21.86 10.13
C LYS A 25 -15.71 20.49 10.80
N GLU A 26 -16.04 20.43 12.10
CA GLU A 26 -16.21 19.16 12.82
C GLU A 26 -17.35 18.33 12.22
N HIS A 27 -18.47 18.97 11.86
CA HIS A 27 -19.55 18.29 11.15
C HIS A 27 -19.11 17.72 9.80
N ALA A 28 -18.35 18.47 9.00
CA ALA A 28 -17.83 17.98 7.72
C ALA A 28 -16.88 16.78 7.90
N GLU A 29 -16.02 16.81 8.93
CA GLU A 29 -15.15 15.69 9.29
C GLU A 29 -15.97 14.45 9.69
N ILE A 30 -17.00 14.61 10.54
CA ILE A 30 -17.91 13.52 10.93
C ILE A 30 -18.64 12.93 9.71
N TYR A 31 -19.17 13.76 8.81
CA TYR A 31 -19.84 13.30 7.60
C TYR A 31 -18.87 12.53 6.68
N SER A 32 -17.63 13.01 6.54
CA SER A 32 -16.62 12.29 5.75
C SER A 32 -16.26 10.93 6.36
N PHE A 33 -16.21 10.85 7.69
CA PHE A 33 -15.94 9.62 8.42
C PHE A 33 -17.09 8.62 8.28
N GLN A 34 -18.34 9.08 8.43
CA GLN A 34 -19.52 8.24 8.24
C GLN A 34 -19.57 7.66 6.81
N ARG A 35 -19.35 8.50 5.79
CA ARG A 35 -19.28 8.03 4.40
C ARG A 35 -18.16 7.00 4.18
N SER A 36 -17.02 7.17 4.83
CA SER A 36 -15.92 6.19 4.78
C SER A 36 -16.31 4.85 5.41
N LEU A 37 -17.02 4.88 6.55
CA LEU A 37 -17.55 3.67 7.18
C LEU A 37 -18.58 2.97 6.30
N ASP A 38 -19.52 3.71 5.72
CA ASP A 38 -20.56 3.15 4.84
C ASP A 38 -19.93 2.45 3.63
N ASN A 39 -18.92 3.07 3.00
CA ASN A 39 -18.18 2.46 1.90
C ASN A 39 -17.46 1.16 2.32
N LYS A 40 -16.90 1.11 3.53
CA LYS A 40 -16.26 -0.10 4.06
C LYS A 40 -17.27 -1.22 4.32
N PHE A 41 -18.47 -0.89 4.82
CA PHE A 41 -19.54 -1.87 5.00
C PHE A 41 -20.04 -2.45 3.68
N GLU A 42 -20.24 -1.61 2.66
CA GLU A 42 -20.61 -2.06 1.31
C GLU A 42 -19.54 -2.98 0.70
N HIS A 43 -18.26 -2.64 0.86
CA HIS A 43 -17.17 -3.49 0.36
C HIS A 43 -17.04 -4.82 1.10
N LEU A 44 -17.23 -4.81 2.43
CA LEU A 44 -17.25 -6.04 3.25
C LEU A 44 -18.44 -6.93 2.84
N SER A 45 -19.62 -6.35 2.65
CA SER A 45 -20.81 -7.03 2.14
C SER A 45 -20.54 -7.66 0.78
N GLY A 46 -19.95 -6.93 -0.16
CA GLY A 46 -19.56 -7.44 -1.47
C GLY A 46 -18.53 -8.58 -1.40
N SER A 47 -17.59 -8.52 -0.48
CA SER A 47 -16.58 -9.56 -0.26
C SER A 47 -17.16 -10.84 0.33
N ILE A 48 -18.06 -10.70 1.31
CA ILE A 48 -18.81 -11.83 1.89
C ILE A 48 -19.69 -12.49 0.82
N ASN A 49 -20.40 -11.69 0.02
CA ASN A 49 -21.24 -12.23 -1.05
C ASN A 49 -20.43 -12.99 -2.10
N ARG A 50 -19.25 -12.48 -2.51
CA ARG A 50 -18.35 -13.23 -3.41
C ARG A 50 -17.86 -14.54 -2.81
N PHE A 51 -17.54 -14.55 -1.51
CA PHE A 51 -17.13 -15.76 -0.81
C PHE A 51 -18.27 -16.80 -0.75
N ILE A 52 -19.49 -16.38 -0.39
CA ILE A 52 -20.66 -17.26 -0.34
C ILE A 52 -20.97 -17.85 -1.73
N SER A 53 -20.91 -17.04 -2.79
CA SER A 53 -21.09 -17.53 -4.16
C SER A 53 -20.03 -18.57 -4.53
N SER A 54 -18.77 -18.35 -4.14
CA SER A 54 -17.68 -19.30 -4.43
C SER A 54 -17.84 -20.66 -3.74
N ILE A 55 -18.54 -20.72 -2.59
CA ILE A 55 -18.85 -21.96 -1.88
C ILE A 55 -20.11 -22.62 -2.46
N SER A 56 -21.10 -21.81 -2.86
CA SER A 56 -22.37 -22.32 -3.40
C SER A 56 -22.19 -23.00 -4.77
N ASP A 57 -21.20 -22.58 -5.56
CA ASP A 57 -20.85 -23.22 -6.83
C ASP A 57 -20.21 -24.62 -6.65
N TYR A 58 -19.78 -24.98 -5.43
CA TYR A 58 -19.23 -26.31 -5.12
C TYR A 58 -20.33 -27.37 -4.89
N ASP A 59 -21.52 -26.97 -4.45
CA ASP A 59 -22.60 -27.90 -4.05
C ASP A 59 -23.46 -28.42 -5.22
N THR A 60 -23.28 -27.89 -6.44
CA THR A 60 -24.04 -28.36 -7.62
C THR A 60 -23.38 -29.54 -8.35
N PHE A 61 -22.14 -29.91 -8.03
CA PHE A 61 -21.40 -30.98 -8.74
C PHE A 61 -21.10 -32.25 -7.93
N VAL A 62 -21.46 -32.34 -6.65
CA VAL A 62 -21.25 -33.56 -5.84
C VAL A 62 -22.58 -34.09 -5.30
N ARG A 63 -23.37 -34.74 -6.16
CA ARG A 63 -24.37 -35.71 -5.70
C ARG A 63 -23.77 -37.11 -5.74
N ASN A 64 -23.47 -37.65 -4.56
CA ASN A 64 -23.55 -39.08 -4.28
C ASN A 64 -24.02 -39.30 -2.82
N PRO A 65 -24.73 -40.41 -2.55
CA PRO A 65 -25.61 -40.57 -1.37
C PRO A 65 -24.83 -40.80 -0.06
N PRO A 66 -25.48 -40.64 1.11
CA PRO A 66 -24.81 -40.66 2.40
C PRO A 66 -24.53 -42.10 2.83
N ASN A 67 -23.26 -42.41 3.13
CA ASN A 67 -22.92 -43.50 4.04
C ASN A 67 -22.58 -42.93 5.42
N PRO A 68 -22.88 -43.66 6.51
CA PRO A 68 -22.90 -43.13 7.86
C PRO A 68 -21.47 -42.96 8.39
N VAL A 69 -21.22 -41.78 8.97
CA VAL A 69 -19.94 -41.39 9.58
C VAL A 69 -19.78 -42.14 10.91
N ASP A 70 -18.71 -42.92 11.04
CA ASP A 70 -18.23 -43.42 12.34
C ASP A 70 -17.41 -42.32 13.02
N PHE A 71 -17.77 -42.01 14.27
CA PHE A 71 -17.39 -40.77 14.98
C PHE A 71 -16.13 -40.91 15.85
N SER A 72 -15.15 -41.77 15.48
CA SER A 72 -14.03 -42.10 16.39
C SER A 72 -12.62 -41.68 15.98
N ASP A 73 -12.38 -41.12 14.78
CA ASP A 73 -10.99 -40.94 14.31
C ASP A 73 -10.49 -39.48 14.16
N ILE A 74 -11.06 -38.52 14.92
CA ILE A 74 -10.70 -37.09 14.81
C ILE A 74 -9.42 -36.68 15.58
N PHE A 75 -8.73 -37.58 16.28
CA PHE A 75 -7.61 -37.16 17.16
C PHE A 75 -6.25 -37.84 16.94
N ASN A 76 -5.95 -38.39 15.76
CA ASN A 76 -4.59 -38.88 15.48
C ASN A 76 -4.20 -38.78 13.99
N ASP A 77 -4.08 -37.57 13.45
CA ASP A 77 -3.26 -37.36 12.25
C ASP A 77 -2.43 -36.06 12.38
N PRO A 78 -1.15 -36.05 11.99
CA PRO A 78 -0.24 -34.96 12.29
C PRO A 78 -0.57 -33.75 11.41
N LEU A 79 -0.90 -32.64 12.07
CA LEU A 79 -1.14 -31.30 11.50
C LEU A 79 0.03 -30.70 10.69
N SER A 80 1.08 -31.46 10.38
CA SER A 80 2.28 -30.98 9.67
C SER A 80 2.19 -31.09 8.15
N ASP A 81 1.37 -31.99 7.60
CA ASP A 81 1.47 -32.35 6.17
C ASP A 81 0.48 -31.59 5.27
N THR A 82 -0.47 -30.85 5.84
CA THR A 82 -1.36 -29.92 5.12
C THR A 82 -0.82 -28.49 4.99
N LEU A 83 0.31 -28.16 5.62
CA LEU A 83 0.92 -26.82 5.56
C LEU A 83 1.83 -26.60 4.33
N PHE A 84 2.08 -27.65 3.53
CA PHE A 84 2.88 -27.58 2.30
C PHE A 84 2.13 -28.05 1.05
N SER A 85 0.80 -28.15 1.11
CA SER A 85 0.02 -28.14 -0.13
C SER A 85 0.16 -26.74 -0.71
N SER A 86 0.91 -26.63 -1.80
CA SER A 86 0.93 -25.46 -2.67
C SER A 86 -0.50 -24.99 -2.83
N SER A 87 -0.87 -23.89 -2.18
CA SER A 87 -2.15 -23.22 -2.44
C SER A 87 -2.17 -22.98 -3.94
N SER A 88 -2.96 -23.77 -4.65
CA SER A 88 -3.16 -23.61 -6.09
C SER A 88 -3.46 -22.14 -6.30
N SER A 89 -2.57 -21.44 -7.01
CA SER A 89 -2.79 -20.05 -7.36
C SER A 89 -4.20 -19.96 -7.94
N PRO A 90 -5.08 -19.09 -7.41
CA PRO A 90 -6.40 -18.93 -7.99
C PRO A 90 -6.19 -18.65 -9.48
N SER A 91 -6.94 -19.36 -10.33
CA SER A 91 -6.88 -19.15 -11.79
C SER A 91 -6.88 -17.66 -12.07
N PRO A 92 -5.93 -17.12 -12.86
CA PRO A 92 -5.77 -15.69 -13.02
C PRO A 92 -7.10 -15.06 -13.41
N ILE A 93 -7.53 -14.07 -12.63
CA ILE A 93 -8.77 -13.35 -12.90
C ILE A 93 -8.62 -12.74 -14.30
N PRO A 94 -9.55 -13.00 -15.24
CA PRO A 94 -9.43 -12.45 -16.58
C PRO A 94 -9.29 -10.93 -16.54
N ASN A 95 -8.32 -10.39 -17.27
CA ASN A 95 -8.00 -8.96 -17.32
C ASN A 95 -7.53 -8.34 -15.99
N SER A 96 -6.95 -9.13 -15.08
CA SER A 96 -6.25 -8.60 -13.91
C SER A 96 -4.74 -8.44 -14.14
N PHE A 97 -4.11 -7.66 -13.28
CA PHE A 97 -2.65 -7.56 -13.20
C PHE A 97 -2.22 -7.66 -11.74
N ASN A 98 -1.02 -8.17 -11.51
CA ASN A 98 -0.44 -8.32 -10.17
C ASN A 98 0.64 -7.26 -9.95
N ILE A 99 0.62 -6.62 -8.78
CA ILE A 99 1.66 -5.68 -8.35
C ILE A 99 2.41 -6.32 -7.19
N SER A 100 3.75 -6.29 -7.23
CA SER A 100 4.60 -6.65 -6.10
C SER A 100 5.66 -5.56 -5.90
N SER A 101 6.17 -5.41 -4.68
CA SER A 101 7.29 -4.52 -4.39
C SER A 101 8.28 -5.10 -3.40
N PHE A 102 9.57 -4.88 -3.62
CA PHE A 102 10.66 -5.37 -2.79
C PHE A 102 11.60 -4.26 -2.35
N ASN A 103 11.88 -4.17 -1.05
CA ASN A 103 13.03 -3.40 -0.56
C ASN A 103 14.28 -4.30 -0.61
N VAL A 104 15.29 -3.88 -1.38
CA VAL A 104 16.51 -4.69 -1.59
C VAL A 104 17.66 -4.33 -0.66
N ASN A 105 17.51 -3.26 0.15
CA ASN A 105 18.49 -2.76 1.10
C ASN A 105 19.89 -2.62 0.45
N GLY A 106 19.94 -1.94 -0.69
CA GLY A 106 21.12 -1.74 -1.50
C GLY A 106 21.54 -2.93 -2.37
N LEU A 107 21.97 -2.62 -3.59
CA LEU A 107 22.53 -3.55 -4.57
C LEU A 107 24.02 -3.30 -4.87
N LYS A 108 24.66 -2.37 -4.14
CA LYS A 108 26.05 -1.95 -4.39
C LYS A 108 27.09 -3.04 -4.12
N THR A 109 26.81 -4.02 -3.26
CA THR A 109 27.78 -5.05 -2.90
C THR A 109 28.09 -5.93 -4.13
N PRO A 110 29.36 -5.97 -4.59
CA PRO A 110 29.76 -6.74 -5.77
C PRO A 110 29.34 -8.22 -5.66
N GLY A 111 28.74 -8.78 -6.71
CA GLY A 111 28.26 -10.17 -6.76
C GLY A 111 26.92 -10.42 -6.05
N GLN A 112 26.62 -9.73 -4.95
CA GLN A 112 25.34 -9.88 -4.24
C GLN A 112 24.18 -9.20 -4.97
N GLY A 113 24.42 -8.04 -5.58
CA GLY A 113 23.39 -7.33 -6.34
C GLY A 113 22.85 -8.15 -7.51
N SER A 114 23.70 -8.90 -8.20
CA SER A 114 23.28 -9.79 -9.29
C SER A 114 22.40 -10.93 -8.79
N PHE A 115 22.83 -11.62 -7.74
CA PHE A 115 22.11 -12.77 -7.19
C PHE A 115 20.73 -12.37 -6.61
N LYS A 116 20.67 -11.29 -5.83
CA LYS A 116 19.40 -10.75 -5.31
C LYS A 116 18.41 -10.43 -6.43
N MET A 117 18.90 -9.78 -7.50
CA MET A 117 18.05 -9.47 -8.64
C MET A 117 17.57 -10.73 -9.35
N ASP A 118 18.44 -11.73 -9.54
CA ASP A 118 18.07 -13.00 -10.19
C ASP A 118 16.97 -13.74 -9.37
N GLN A 119 17.04 -13.70 -8.04
CA GLN A 119 15.97 -14.23 -7.16
C GLN A 119 14.65 -13.46 -7.31
N ILE A 120 14.71 -12.12 -7.31
CA ILE A 120 13.51 -11.28 -7.49
C ILE A 120 12.86 -11.53 -8.86
N PHE A 121 13.67 -11.69 -9.90
CA PHE A 121 13.18 -11.97 -11.24
C PHE A 121 12.60 -13.37 -11.38
N SER A 122 13.21 -14.37 -10.73
CA SER A 122 12.62 -15.70 -10.60
C SER A 122 11.25 -15.62 -9.92
N PHE A 123 11.12 -14.82 -8.85
CA PHE A 123 9.83 -14.56 -8.19
C PHE A 123 8.83 -13.87 -9.14
N PHE A 124 9.25 -12.87 -9.91
CA PHE A 124 8.39 -12.19 -10.87
C PHE A 124 7.83 -13.16 -11.92
N SER A 125 8.68 -14.01 -12.49
CA SER A 125 8.27 -15.00 -13.48
C SER A 125 7.35 -16.07 -12.88
N HIS A 126 7.67 -16.57 -11.69
CA HIS A 126 6.89 -17.62 -11.03
C HIS A 126 5.49 -17.16 -10.60
N ASN A 127 5.37 -15.92 -10.12
CA ASN A 127 4.11 -15.35 -9.64
C ASN A 127 3.37 -14.50 -10.68
N HIS A 128 3.85 -14.51 -11.93
CA HIS A 128 3.29 -13.73 -13.04
C HIS A 128 3.08 -12.24 -12.68
N ILE A 129 4.09 -11.64 -12.06
CA ILE A 129 4.02 -10.24 -11.61
C ILE A 129 3.92 -9.33 -12.83
N SER A 130 2.90 -8.48 -12.87
CA SER A 130 2.72 -7.54 -13.99
C SER A 130 3.51 -6.25 -13.77
N PHE A 131 3.55 -5.78 -12.52
CA PHE A 131 4.28 -4.60 -12.09
C PHE A 131 5.14 -4.94 -10.86
N GLY A 132 6.46 -4.93 -11.03
CA GLY A 132 7.44 -5.22 -9.98
C GLY A 132 8.19 -3.97 -9.53
N GLY A 133 7.86 -3.45 -8.35
CA GLY A 133 8.59 -2.35 -7.71
C GLY A 133 9.84 -2.86 -7.00
N ILE A 134 10.96 -2.14 -7.13
CA ILE A 134 12.18 -2.38 -6.36
C ILE A 134 12.60 -1.05 -5.74
N VAL A 135 12.80 -1.03 -4.42
CA VAL A 135 13.14 0.17 -3.67
C VAL A 135 14.44 0.01 -2.89
N ASP A 136 15.07 1.14 -2.57
CA ASP A 136 16.36 1.23 -1.89
C ASP A 136 17.51 0.56 -2.67
N THR A 137 17.57 0.79 -3.99
CA THR A 137 18.56 0.13 -4.86
C THR A 137 19.98 0.63 -4.61
N HIS A 138 20.14 1.89 -4.22
CA HIS A 138 21.40 2.63 -4.15
C HIS A 138 22.16 2.67 -5.50
N LEU A 139 21.51 2.38 -6.62
CA LEU A 139 22.18 2.31 -7.93
C LEU A 139 21.68 3.42 -8.86
N SER A 140 22.62 3.98 -9.63
CA SER A 140 22.27 4.97 -10.66
C SER A 140 21.43 4.31 -11.77
N PRO A 141 20.64 5.09 -12.54
CA PRO A 141 19.88 4.56 -13.68
C PRO A 141 20.72 3.72 -14.64
N LYS A 142 21.98 4.11 -14.88
CA LYS A 142 22.90 3.37 -15.77
C LYS A 142 23.25 1.99 -15.21
N GLN A 143 23.51 1.90 -13.90
CA GLN A 143 23.83 0.64 -13.22
C GLN A 143 22.60 -0.27 -13.16
N MET A 144 21.44 0.27 -12.80
CA MET A 144 20.19 -0.50 -12.80
C MET A 144 19.86 -1.01 -14.20
N LYS A 145 19.96 -0.16 -15.24
CA LYS A 145 19.74 -0.58 -16.63
C LYS A 145 20.66 -1.71 -17.04
N PHE A 146 21.92 -1.72 -16.58
CA PHE A 146 22.85 -2.83 -16.85
C PHE A 146 22.37 -4.13 -16.19
N LEU A 147 21.94 -4.08 -14.93
CA LEU A 147 21.42 -5.26 -14.22
C LEU A 147 20.13 -5.80 -14.85
N SER A 148 19.24 -4.91 -15.27
CA SER A 148 17.95 -5.23 -15.88
C SER A 148 18.06 -5.93 -17.23
N LYS A 149 19.20 -5.81 -17.96
CA LYS A 149 19.39 -6.47 -19.26
C LYS A 149 19.26 -7.99 -19.21
N ARG A 150 19.40 -8.58 -18.03
CA ARG A 150 19.29 -10.03 -17.80
C ARG A 150 17.85 -10.52 -17.76
N VAL A 151 16.87 -9.60 -17.79
CA VAL A 151 15.44 -9.91 -17.78
C VAL A 151 14.81 -9.41 -19.06
N CYS A 152 14.58 -10.33 -19.98
CA CYS A 152 14.01 -10.00 -21.28
C CYS A 152 12.49 -9.75 -21.24
N ASP A 153 11.78 -10.29 -20.25
CA ASP A 153 10.30 -10.28 -20.22
C ASP A 153 9.71 -9.00 -19.62
N TYR A 154 10.57 -8.09 -19.13
CA TYR A 154 10.18 -6.87 -18.46
C TYR A 154 10.90 -5.66 -19.03
N ALA A 155 10.14 -4.59 -19.28
CA ALA A 155 10.69 -3.25 -19.41
C ALA A 155 11.03 -2.71 -18.01
N SER A 156 12.10 -1.92 -17.91
CA SER A 156 12.57 -1.38 -16.63
C SER A 156 12.69 0.14 -16.68
N PHE A 157 12.18 0.77 -15.63
CA PHE A 157 12.17 2.22 -15.41
C PHE A 157 12.83 2.51 -14.07
N HIS A 158 13.69 3.52 -14.03
CA HIS A 158 14.57 3.76 -12.88
C HIS A 158 14.52 5.23 -12.49
N SER A 159 14.50 5.49 -11.19
CA SER A 159 14.67 6.84 -10.68
C SER A 159 16.11 7.31 -10.87
N ASP A 160 16.27 8.62 -10.98
CA ASP A 160 17.57 9.24 -10.78
C ASP A 160 18.09 8.93 -9.37
N LEU A 161 19.40 9.13 -9.18
CA LEU A 161 20.05 8.95 -7.89
C LEU A 161 20.83 10.22 -7.56
N ASP A 162 20.48 10.86 -6.45
CA ASP A 162 21.15 12.05 -5.95
C ASP A 162 22.59 11.71 -5.55
N SER A 163 23.53 12.08 -6.43
CA SER A 163 24.97 11.92 -6.23
C SER A 163 25.62 13.14 -5.57
N THR A 164 24.83 14.18 -5.30
CA THR A 164 25.30 15.49 -4.81
C THR A 164 25.79 15.45 -3.36
N LYS A 165 25.29 14.51 -2.54
CA LYS A 165 25.80 14.29 -1.18
C LYS A 165 26.98 13.30 -1.22
N HIS A 166 28.18 13.82 -0.98
CA HIS A 166 29.45 13.10 -1.04
C HIS A 166 29.40 11.76 -0.27
N GLY A 167 29.49 10.64 -0.98
CA GLY A 167 29.85 9.33 -0.43
C GLY A 167 28.71 8.36 -0.10
N HIS A 168 27.46 8.80 0.05
CA HIS A 168 26.34 7.92 0.40
C HIS A 168 25.13 8.17 -0.51
N SER A 169 25.17 7.65 -1.74
CA SER A 169 23.97 7.57 -2.58
C SER A 169 22.94 6.69 -1.86
N SER A 170 21.83 7.29 -1.45
CA SER A 170 20.72 6.65 -0.72
C SER A 170 19.44 6.72 -1.55
N GLY A 171 18.51 5.79 -1.32
CA GLY A 171 17.30 5.64 -2.12
C GLY A 171 17.52 4.90 -3.43
N GLY A 172 16.92 5.37 -4.51
CA GLY A 172 16.82 4.64 -5.77
C GLY A 172 15.60 3.73 -5.76
N VAL A 173 14.69 3.99 -6.68
CA VAL A 173 13.50 3.17 -6.92
C VAL A 173 13.43 2.75 -8.39
N SER A 174 12.81 1.62 -8.65
CA SER A 174 12.68 1.06 -10.00
C SER A 174 11.35 0.36 -10.16
N LEU A 175 10.79 0.45 -11.36
CA LEU A 175 9.59 -0.28 -11.73
C LEU A 175 9.90 -1.17 -12.93
N PHE A 176 9.58 -2.45 -12.79
CA PHE A 176 9.63 -3.45 -13.85
C PHE A 176 8.19 -3.71 -14.31
N ILE A 177 7.93 -3.60 -15.61
CA ILE A 177 6.60 -3.81 -16.18
C ILE A 177 6.72 -4.93 -17.19
N HIS A 178 5.90 -5.97 -17.04
CA HIS A 178 5.88 -7.09 -17.98
C HIS A 178 5.63 -6.57 -19.41
N ASN A 179 6.32 -7.13 -20.40
CA ASN A 179 6.34 -6.60 -21.76
C ASN A 179 4.95 -6.48 -22.40
N SER A 180 3.99 -7.33 -22.02
CA SER A 180 2.60 -7.24 -22.49
C SER A 180 1.90 -5.93 -22.09
N LEU A 181 2.30 -5.30 -20.99
CA LEU A 181 1.77 -4.02 -20.51
C LEU A 181 2.71 -2.86 -20.85
N ALA A 182 4.02 -3.11 -20.94
CA ALA A 182 5.03 -2.10 -21.22
C ALA A 182 4.79 -1.33 -22.53
N THR A 183 4.14 -1.96 -23.53
CA THR A 183 3.76 -1.30 -24.79
C THR A 183 2.78 -0.13 -24.61
N HIS A 184 2.11 -0.04 -23.47
CA HIS A 184 1.15 1.02 -23.14
C HIS A 184 1.81 2.20 -22.41
N VAL A 185 3.07 2.07 -22.00
CA VAL A 185 3.80 3.13 -21.28
C VAL A 185 3.99 4.34 -22.19
N GLN A 186 3.62 5.52 -21.68
CA GLN A 186 3.76 6.79 -22.41
C GLN A 186 4.80 7.70 -21.79
N PHE A 187 4.80 7.79 -20.46
CA PHE A 187 5.64 8.71 -19.72
C PHE A 187 6.07 8.09 -18.39
N TYR A 188 7.23 8.49 -17.89
CA TYR A 188 7.63 8.22 -16.52
C TYR A 188 8.40 9.39 -15.94
N GLN A 189 8.30 9.58 -14.64
CA GLN A 189 8.99 10.66 -13.93
C GLN A 189 9.54 10.20 -12.59
N SER A 190 10.77 10.61 -12.33
CA SER A 190 11.50 10.41 -11.09
C SER A 190 11.43 11.67 -10.23
N HIS A 191 11.28 11.50 -8.91
CA HIS A 191 11.34 12.59 -7.94
C HIS A 191 12.16 12.20 -6.72
N SER A 192 13.12 13.05 -6.35
CA SER A 192 13.91 12.97 -5.11
C SER A 192 14.57 11.60 -4.88
N SER A 193 14.92 10.89 -5.97
CA SER A 193 15.44 9.52 -5.97
C SER A 193 14.56 8.46 -5.28
N ARG A 194 13.30 8.79 -4.97
CA ARG A 194 12.46 8.03 -4.02
C ARG A 194 11.03 7.80 -4.48
N ILE A 195 10.56 8.55 -5.46
CA ILE A 195 9.25 8.36 -6.09
C ILE A 195 9.49 8.18 -7.58
N LEU A 196 8.91 7.12 -8.14
CA LEU A 196 8.84 6.89 -9.57
C LEU A 196 7.37 6.75 -9.95
N SER A 197 6.91 7.58 -10.89
CA SER A 197 5.59 7.47 -11.48
C SER A 197 5.71 7.00 -12.92
N VAL A 198 4.88 6.05 -13.34
CA VAL A 198 4.86 5.53 -14.72
C VAL A 198 3.43 5.51 -15.24
N ASP A 199 3.22 6.15 -16.39
CA ASP A 199 1.92 6.33 -17.04
C ASP A 199 1.70 5.31 -18.14
N LEU A 200 0.58 4.61 -18.09
CA LEU A 200 0.14 3.66 -19.09
C LEU A 200 -1.21 4.09 -19.65
N PHE A 201 -1.31 4.20 -20.97
CA PHE A 201 -2.55 4.55 -21.67
C PHE A 201 -3.08 3.31 -22.40
N PHE A 202 -4.29 2.90 -22.04
CA PHE A 202 -4.99 1.78 -22.63
C PHE A 202 -6.07 2.25 -23.60
N LYS A 203 -6.57 1.32 -24.41
CA LYS A 203 -7.73 1.56 -25.27
C LYS A 203 -8.95 1.95 -24.42
N GLY A 204 -9.87 2.71 -25.03
CA GLY A 204 -11.06 3.20 -24.32
C GLY A 204 -10.78 4.38 -23.38
N ASN A 205 -9.70 5.15 -23.61
CA ASN A 205 -9.30 6.31 -22.82
C ASN A 205 -9.02 6.01 -21.34
N VAL A 206 -8.66 4.77 -21.03
CA VAL A 206 -8.29 4.36 -19.67
C VAL A 206 -6.84 4.71 -19.42
N LYS A 207 -6.59 5.52 -18.39
CA LYS A 207 -5.24 5.94 -17.98
C LYS A 207 -4.91 5.36 -16.62
N LEU A 208 -3.73 4.75 -16.51
CA LEU A 208 -3.22 4.16 -15.28
C LEU A 208 -1.87 4.80 -14.94
N ARG A 209 -1.67 5.17 -13.68
CA ARG A 209 -0.36 5.58 -13.15
C ARG A 209 0.06 4.68 -12.01
N ILE A 210 1.23 4.05 -12.13
CA ILE A 210 1.82 3.25 -11.05
C ILE A 210 2.88 4.09 -10.36
N PHE A 211 2.78 4.18 -9.04
CA PHE A 211 3.79 4.80 -8.18
C PHE A 211 4.61 3.73 -7.47
N VAL A 212 5.94 3.82 -7.57
CA VAL A 212 6.87 3.11 -6.69
C VAL A 212 7.49 4.12 -5.74
N VAL A 213 7.30 3.92 -4.44
CA VAL A 213 7.69 4.90 -3.41
C VAL A 213 8.63 4.29 -2.38
N TYR A 214 9.60 5.09 -1.95
CA TYR A 214 10.47 4.79 -0.82
C TYR A 214 10.48 5.96 0.16
N ILE A 215 9.61 5.89 1.16
CA ILE A 215 9.53 6.91 2.21
C ILE A 215 10.74 6.72 3.14
N PRO A 216 11.56 7.77 3.38
CA PRO A 216 12.68 7.67 4.29
C PRO A 216 12.29 7.22 5.70
N PRO A 217 13.19 6.51 6.41
CA PRO A 217 13.01 6.20 7.82
C PRO A 217 12.94 7.46 8.68
N THR A 218 12.52 7.32 9.94
CA THR A 218 12.27 8.43 10.85
C THR A 218 13.52 9.18 11.34
N ASN A 219 14.72 8.75 10.94
CA ASN A 219 15.98 9.42 11.26
C ASN A 219 16.27 10.64 10.37
N ASP A 220 15.67 10.73 9.18
CA ASP A 220 15.74 11.90 8.30
C ASP A 220 14.33 12.48 8.08
N LEU A 221 13.83 13.18 9.11
CA LEU A 221 12.47 13.73 9.10
C LEU A 221 12.26 14.81 8.03
N VAL A 222 13.30 15.59 7.69
CA VAL A 222 13.19 16.65 6.68
C VAL A 222 12.92 16.04 5.32
N LEU A 223 13.80 15.14 4.87
CA LEU A 223 13.63 14.44 3.59
C LEU A 223 12.35 13.60 3.58
N ARG A 224 12.02 12.97 4.72
CA ARG A 224 10.78 12.20 4.85
C ARG A 224 9.55 13.05 4.57
N TYR A 225 9.45 14.23 5.17
CA TYR A 225 8.30 15.08 4.97
C TYR A 225 8.26 15.70 3.58
N GLU A 226 9.40 16.06 3.00
CA GLU A 226 9.48 16.52 1.60
C GLU A 226 8.96 15.46 0.63
N VAL A 227 9.39 14.20 0.80
CA VAL A 227 8.93 13.07 -0.03
C VAL A 227 7.42 12.82 0.17
N ILE A 228 6.91 12.86 1.41
CA ILE A 228 5.48 12.71 1.70
C ILE A 228 4.66 13.82 1.04
N ASP A 229 5.09 15.07 1.18
CA ASP A 229 4.38 16.23 0.63
C ASP A 229 4.37 16.18 -0.91
N GLN A 230 5.50 15.81 -1.52
CA GLN A 230 5.60 15.62 -2.96
C GLN A 230 4.73 14.46 -3.46
N LEU A 231 4.71 13.32 -2.74
CA LEU A 231 3.86 12.19 -3.08
C LEU A 231 2.37 12.56 -3.04
N ILE A 232 1.93 13.22 -1.97
CA ILE A 232 0.54 13.69 -1.84
C ILE A 232 0.17 14.60 -3.01
N SER A 233 1.03 15.57 -3.35
CA SER A 233 0.80 16.47 -4.49
C SER A 233 0.66 15.72 -5.81
N LEU A 234 1.51 14.73 -6.07
CA LEU A 234 1.47 13.90 -7.28
C LEU A 234 0.19 13.06 -7.34
N ILE A 235 -0.23 12.51 -6.21
CA ILE A 235 -1.46 11.73 -6.09
C ILE A 235 -2.69 12.61 -6.37
N SER A 236 -2.77 13.81 -5.76
CA SER A 236 -3.86 14.75 -6.02
C SER A 236 -3.93 15.15 -7.49
N GLN A 237 -2.78 15.43 -8.13
CA GLN A 237 -2.72 15.74 -9.56
C GLN A 237 -3.16 14.55 -10.43
N THR A 238 -2.78 13.34 -10.06
CA THR A 238 -3.16 12.12 -10.79
C THR A 238 -4.67 11.91 -10.76
N SER A 239 -5.28 12.15 -9.59
CA SER A 239 -6.72 12.09 -9.41
C SER A 239 -7.45 13.16 -10.24
N SER A 240 -6.96 14.41 -10.24
CA SER A 240 -7.57 15.49 -11.04
C SER A 240 -7.45 15.28 -12.55
N GLN A 241 -6.42 14.55 -12.98
CA GLN A 241 -6.23 14.14 -14.37
C GLN A 241 -7.04 12.90 -14.76
N ASN A 242 -7.88 12.36 -13.87
CA ASN A 242 -8.72 11.18 -14.09
C ASN A 242 -7.90 9.93 -14.48
N PHE A 243 -6.82 9.67 -13.72
CA PHE A 243 -6.07 8.43 -13.81
C PHE A 243 -6.54 7.45 -12.73
N HIS A 244 -6.73 6.19 -13.12
CA HIS A 244 -6.60 5.09 -12.17
C HIS A 244 -5.15 5.04 -11.69
N HIS A 245 -4.91 4.69 -10.43
CA HIS A 245 -3.55 4.64 -9.93
C HIS A 245 -3.41 3.69 -8.75
N ALA A 246 -2.20 3.15 -8.62
CA ALA A 246 -1.80 2.28 -7.51
C ALA A 246 -0.44 2.73 -7.01
N ILE A 247 -0.20 2.55 -5.71
CA ILE A 247 1.03 2.96 -5.04
C ILE A 247 1.60 1.72 -4.34
N CYS A 248 2.84 1.37 -4.63
CA CYS A 248 3.56 0.28 -3.96
C CYS A 248 4.97 0.72 -3.57
N GLY A 249 5.64 -0.09 -2.75
CA GLY A 249 6.98 0.20 -2.23
C GLY A 249 7.03 0.18 -0.72
N ASP A 250 8.02 0.86 -0.16
CA ASP A 250 8.27 0.86 1.28
C ASP A 250 7.93 2.23 1.88
N PHE A 251 6.88 2.23 2.70
CA PHE A 251 6.35 3.42 3.35
C PHE A 251 7.09 3.74 4.65
N ASN A 252 7.95 2.85 5.19
CA ASN A 252 8.58 2.99 6.50
C ASN A 252 7.57 3.48 7.56
N MET A 253 6.40 2.85 7.57
CA MET A 253 5.26 3.17 8.43
C MET A 253 4.55 1.89 8.82
N ASN A 254 3.95 1.88 10.01
CA ASN A 254 3.21 0.74 10.55
C ASN A 254 1.72 1.10 10.61
N LEU A 255 0.91 0.45 9.77
CA LEU A 255 -0.54 0.68 9.69
C LEU A 255 -1.30 0.19 10.93
N GLU A 256 -0.89 -0.94 11.51
CA GLU A 256 -1.51 -1.49 12.72
C GLU A 256 -1.44 -0.52 13.90
N LYS A 257 -0.30 0.17 14.05
CA LYS A 257 -0.14 1.23 15.05
C LYS A 257 -0.94 2.48 14.72
N PHE A 258 -1.22 2.73 13.44
CA PHE A 258 -1.90 3.93 12.99
C PHE A 258 -3.42 3.85 13.05
N TYR A 259 -4.03 2.70 12.73
CA TYR A 259 -5.49 2.56 12.70
C TYR A 259 -6.18 2.99 14.02
N PRO A 260 -5.70 2.60 15.22
CA PRO A 260 -6.29 3.07 16.47
C PRO A 260 -6.18 4.59 16.65
N ILE A 261 -5.08 5.19 16.20
CA ILE A 261 -4.86 6.65 16.28
C ILE A 261 -5.84 7.36 15.34
N PHE A 262 -6.01 6.85 14.12
CA PHE A 262 -6.94 7.40 13.15
C PHE A 262 -8.40 7.35 13.63
N LEU A 263 -8.82 6.23 14.22
CA LEU A 263 -10.19 6.03 14.67
C LEU A 263 -10.52 6.76 15.98
N HIS A 264 -9.60 6.81 16.93
CA HIS A 264 -9.88 7.32 18.28
C HIS A 264 -9.28 8.69 18.58
N GLN A 265 -8.33 9.16 17.75
CA GLN A 265 -7.60 10.41 17.97
C GLN A 265 -7.39 11.18 16.65
N PRO A 266 -8.46 11.62 15.96
CA PRO A 266 -8.35 12.24 14.63
C PRO A 266 -7.44 13.48 14.61
N GLN A 267 -7.45 14.27 15.67
CA GLN A 267 -6.56 15.43 15.82
C GLN A 267 -5.06 15.05 15.88
N VAL A 268 -4.74 13.86 16.41
CA VAL A 268 -3.37 13.32 16.43
C VAL A 268 -3.04 12.68 15.08
N ALA A 269 -4.01 12.01 14.46
CA ALA A 269 -3.86 11.41 13.13
C ALA A 269 -3.59 12.45 12.03
N ALA A 270 -4.15 13.66 12.16
CA ALA A 270 -3.91 14.77 11.23
C ALA A 270 -2.50 15.40 11.37
N LYS A 271 -1.71 15.03 12.40
CA LYS A 271 -0.36 15.58 12.59
C LYS A 271 0.59 15.11 11.49
N ARG A 272 1.64 15.92 11.27
CA ARG A 272 2.63 15.74 10.21
C ARG A 272 3.24 14.33 10.13
N ILE A 273 3.48 13.68 11.28
CA ILE A 273 4.04 12.32 11.35
C ILE A 273 3.16 11.24 10.70
N HIS A 274 1.85 11.47 10.64
CA HIS A 274 0.84 10.56 10.11
C HIS A 274 0.18 11.07 8.82
N LYS A 275 0.66 12.21 8.31
CA LYS A 275 0.03 12.95 7.20
C LYS A 275 -0.28 12.08 5.98
N LEU A 276 0.63 11.18 5.61
CA LEU A 276 0.45 10.30 4.46
C LEU A 276 -0.75 9.36 4.65
N PHE A 277 -0.78 8.59 5.74
CA PHE A 277 -1.90 7.67 5.98
C PHE A 277 -3.22 8.41 6.21
N HIS A 278 -3.19 9.54 6.92
CA HIS A 278 -4.38 10.37 7.05
C HIS A 278 -4.92 10.81 5.68
N TYR A 279 -4.04 11.26 4.78
CA TYR A 279 -4.42 11.61 3.41
C TYR A 279 -4.99 10.40 2.65
N LEU A 280 -4.31 9.26 2.68
CA LEU A 280 -4.75 8.05 1.96
C LEU A 280 -6.11 7.56 2.47
N LEU A 281 -6.30 7.41 3.79
CA LEU A 281 -7.57 6.93 4.34
C LEU A 281 -8.72 7.93 4.12
N SER A 282 -8.47 9.24 4.24
CA SER A 282 -9.50 10.27 3.97
C SER A 282 -9.91 10.36 2.50
N HIS A 283 -9.08 9.85 1.57
CA HIS A 283 -9.36 9.83 0.14
C HIS A 283 -9.75 8.42 -0.37
N ASN A 284 -10.16 7.53 0.54
CA ASN A 284 -10.65 6.17 0.25
C ASN A 284 -9.63 5.26 -0.45
N TYR A 285 -8.34 5.41 -0.16
CA TYR A 285 -7.35 4.42 -0.57
C TYR A 285 -7.53 3.14 0.24
N GLU A 286 -7.49 2.02 -0.47
CA GLU A 286 -7.55 0.69 0.11
C GLU A 286 -6.13 0.15 0.30
N ASP A 287 -5.87 -0.43 1.47
CA ASP A 287 -4.66 -1.20 1.71
C ASP A 287 -4.87 -2.61 1.13
N CYS A 288 -4.17 -2.89 0.02
CA CYS A 288 -4.25 -4.16 -0.69
C CYS A 288 -3.19 -5.17 -0.25
N THR A 289 -2.47 -4.92 0.86
CA THR A 289 -1.48 -5.87 1.38
C THR A 289 -2.19 -7.15 1.81
N PRO A 290 -1.95 -8.31 1.18
CA PRO A 290 -2.51 -9.56 1.67
C PRO A 290 -1.95 -9.82 3.08
N LEU A 291 -2.80 -10.24 4.02
CA LEU A 291 -2.44 -10.58 5.41
C LEU A 291 -1.46 -11.77 5.55
N ILE A 292 -0.87 -12.22 4.44
CA ILE A 292 0.13 -13.27 4.40
C ILE A 292 1.49 -12.61 4.64
N TYR A 293 1.92 -12.57 5.89
CA TYR A 293 3.31 -12.33 6.21
C TYR A 293 4.12 -13.47 5.58
N LEU A 294 4.81 -13.19 4.47
CA LEU A 294 5.95 -14.00 4.07
C LEU A 294 7.05 -13.72 5.09
N VAL A 295 7.02 -14.49 6.18
CA VAL A 295 8.12 -14.57 7.13
C VAL A 295 9.31 -15.19 6.36
N PRO A 296 10.52 -14.62 6.45
CA PRO A 296 11.71 -15.12 5.76
C PRO A 296 12.09 -16.55 6.16
#